data_AF-A0AAC8Q5U4-F1
#
_entry.id   AF-A0AAC8Q5U4-F1
#
_cell.length_a   1.000
_cell.length_b   1.000
_cell.length_c   1.000
_cell.angle_alpha   90.00
_cell.angle_beta   90.00
_cell.angle_gamma   90.00
#
_symmetry.space_group_name_H-M   'P 1'
#
loop_
_entity.id
_entity.type
_entity.pdbx_description
1 polymer ?
#
loop_
_entity_poly.entity_id
_entity_poly.type
_entity_poly.pdbx_seq_one_letter_code
_entity_poly.pdbx_strand_id
1 'polypeptide(L)'
;MDMRVHELHPTLIHAPLALLPSTVVVDLTAALTGNRRLDDAARTLWWATAASGLLAGFAGMAASQEVKADRHSRDMMFLHGLGNVGIVLGAFGVAAWRTGHRSSLFSSFVGLGAFAMAAYTGWLGGEMVYTHGVGVKELTMKGEELDQLSPSLASRQAPARLLRDAVKGLGWLLGRARQVFSGREQLDPSAFGVTAIEQKLEPQPAAEPGESRPELRPV
;
A
#
# COMPACT_ATOMS: atom_id res chain seq x y z
N MET A 1 -9.91 -17.32 16.35
CA MET A 1 -9.18 -17.55 15.09
C MET A 1 -7.79 -16.98 15.30
N ASP A 2 -6.75 -17.77 15.01
CA ASP A 2 -5.38 -17.30 15.13
C ASP A 2 -5.01 -16.49 13.89
N MET A 3 -4.41 -15.32 14.08
CA MET A 3 -3.92 -14.47 12.99
C MET A 3 -2.82 -15.20 12.21
N ARG A 4 -2.80 -15.06 10.88
CA ARG A 4 -1.78 -15.63 9.99
C ARG A 4 -0.83 -14.57 9.46
N VAL A 5 0.30 -15.02 8.89
CA VAL A 5 1.35 -14.11 8.38
C VAL A 5 0.83 -13.21 7.24
N HIS A 6 0.02 -13.71 6.29
CA HIS A 6 -0.55 -12.88 5.22
C HIS A 6 -1.48 -11.78 5.72
N GLU A 7 -2.14 -12.00 6.86
CA GLU A 7 -3.07 -11.03 7.47
C GLU A 7 -2.33 -9.88 8.17
N LEU A 8 -1.01 -10.00 8.36
CA LEU A 8 -0.22 -9.01 9.07
C LEU A 8 -0.15 -7.68 8.31
N HIS A 9 -0.04 -7.71 6.98
CA HIS A 9 -0.03 -6.50 6.17
C HIS A 9 -1.35 -5.71 6.28
N PRO A 10 -2.53 -6.27 5.96
CA PRO A 10 -3.79 -5.54 6.10
C PRO A 10 -4.10 -5.15 7.55
N THR A 11 -3.53 -5.82 8.55
CA THR A 11 -3.60 -5.37 9.95
C THR A 11 -2.76 -4.11 10.17
N LEU A 12 -1.49 -4.12 9.75
CA LEU A 12 -0.53 -3.06 10.05
C LEU A 12 -0.73 -1.76 9.25
N ILE A 13 -1.34 -1.82 8.06
CA ILE A 13 -1.52 -0.64 7.18
C ILE A 13 -2.35 0.48 7.81
N HIS A 14 -3.17 0.19 8.83
CA HIS A 14 -4.00 1.20 9.48
C HIS A 14 -3.16 2.28 10.16
N ALA A 15 -1.99 1.89 10.69
CA ALA A 15 -1.08 2.82 11.35
C ALA A 15 -0.52 3.89 10.39
N PRO A 16 0.18 3.55 9.30
CA PRO A 16 0.67 4.57 8.36
C PRO A 16 -0.47 5.32 7.66
N LEU A 17 -1.63 4.70 7.42
CA LEU A 17 -2.81 5.39 6.86
C LEU A 17 -3.35 6.49 7.78
N ALA A 18 -3.29 6.30 9.10
CA ALA A 18 -3.69 7.33 10.06
C ALA A 18 -2.56 8.35 10.31
N LEU A 19 -1.32 7.86 10.44
CA LEU A 19 -0.18 8.67 10.85
C LEU A 19 0.29 9.63 9.77
N LEU A 20 0.35 9.22 8.50
CA LEU A 20 0.80 10.11 7.42
C LEU A 20 -0.05 11.38 7.30
N PRO A 21 -1.39 11.32 7.10
CA PRO A 21 -2.20 12.53 7.01
C PRO A 21 -2.16 13.37 8.30
N SER A 22 -2.15 12.71 9.47
CA SER A 22 -2.03 13.41 10.76
C SER A 22 -0.71 14.18 10.86
N THR A 23 0.39 13.56 10.45
CA THR A 23 1.74 14.16 10.42
C THR A 23 1.76 15.38 9.51
N VAL A 24 1.18 15.27 8.32
CA VAL A 24 1.12 16.37 7.34
C VAL A 24 0.32 17.55 7.88
N VAL A 25 -0.84 17.31 8.49
CA VAL A 25 -1.68 18.37 9.09
C VAL A 25 -0.95 19.07 10.23
N VAL A 26 -0.30 18.31 11.12
CA VAL A 26 0.45 18.89 12.24
C VAL A 26 1.67 19.67 11.76
N ASP A 27 2.42 19.15 10.78
CA ASP A 27 3.59 19.84 10.20
C ASP A 27 3.19 21.14 9.48
N LEU A 28 2.09 21.11 8.71
CA LEU A 28 1.55 22.30 8.04
C LEU A 28 1.07 23.34 9.06
N THR A 29 0.36 22.91 10.11
CA THR A 29 -0.09 23.83 11.15
C THR A 29 1.11 24.46 11.86
N ALA A 30 2.14 23.67 12.17
CA ALA A 30 3.38 24.18 12.75
C ALA A 30 4.07 25.21 11.84
N ALA A 31 4.12 24.95 10.52
CA ALA A 31 4.69 25.87 9.53
C ALA A 31 3.92 27.20 9.44
N LEU A 32 2.58 27.15 9.53
CA LEU A 32 1.71 28.33 9.42
C LEU A 32 1.70 29.16 10.71
N THR A 33 1.72 28.52 11.88
CA THR A 33 1.58 29.24 13.15
C THR A 33 2.91 29.52 13.85
N GLY A 34 4.01 28.90 13.42
CA GLY A 34 5.30 28.96 14.12
C GLY A 34 5.27 28.34 15.52
N ASN A 35 4.28 27.49 15.83
CA ASN A 35 4.08 26.94 17.18
C ASN A 35 5.12 25.85 17.46
N ARG A 36 5.99 26.09 18.44
CA ARG A 36 7.07 25.18 18.81
C ARG A 36 6.58 23.78 19.25
N ARG A 37 5.45 23.70 19.96
CA ARG A 37 4.91 22.40 20.40
C ARG A 37 4.41 21.56 19.23
N LEU A 38 3.79 22.20 18.24
CA LEU A 38 3.37 21.52 17.01
C LEU A 38 4.59 21.13 16.16
N ASP A 39 5.63 21.97 16.13
CA ASP A 39 6.88 21.62 15.45
C ASP A 39 7.54 20.38 16.05
N ASP A 40 7.65 20.32 17.38
CA ASP A 40 8.22 19.17 18.08
C ASP A 40 7.36 17.91 17.88
N ALA A 41 6.03 18.03 17.95
CA ALA A 41 5.12 16.93 17.67
C ALA A 41 5.25 16.40 16.23
N ALA A 42 5.32 17.30 15.23
CA ALA A 42 5.51 16.93 13.83
C ALA A 42 6.80 16.15 13.61
N ARG A 43 7.91 16.52 14.27
CA ARG A 43 9.19 15.79 14.19
C ARG A 43 9.04 14.34 14.67
N THR A 44 8.39 14.13 15.81
CA THR A 44 8.13 12.78 16.33
C THR A 44 7.19 11.99 15.41
N LEU A 45 6.14 12.64 14.90
CA LEU A 45 5.17 12.03 14.00
C LEU A 45 5.79 11.60 12.67
N TRP A 46 6.76 12.32 12.13
CA TRP A 46 7.50 11.90 10.93
C TRP A 46 8.25 10.58 11.15
N TRP A 47 8.93 10.42 12.29
CA TRP A 47 9.60 9.15 12.65
C TRP A 47 8.59 8.01 12.87
N ALA A 48 7.46 8.28 13.54
CA ALA A 48 6.40 7.29 13.74
C ALA A 48 5.75 6.86 12.41
N THR A 49 5.52 7.80 11.50
CA THR A 49 5.02 7.53 10.14
C THR A 49 6.00 6.66 9.36
N ALA A 50 7.29 7.00 9.37
CA ALA A 50 8.31 6.23 8.68
C ALA A 50 8.45 4.80 9.25
N ALA A 51 8.47 4.66 10.58
CA ALA A 51 8.56 3.36 11.25
C ALA A 51 7.33 2.47 11.00
N SER A 52 6.12 3.03 11.12
CA SER A 52 4.88 2.29 10.85
C SER A 52 4.77 1.88 9.38
N GLY A 53 5.15 2.76 8.44
CA GLY A 53 5.23 2.44 7.02
C GLY A 53 6.24 1.33 6.72
N LEU A 54 7.41 1.34 7.37
CA LEU A 54 8.40 0.28 7.24
C LEU A 54 7.87 -1.08 7.71
N LEU A 55 7.19 -1.12 8.86
CA LEU A 55 6.61 -2.36 9.38
C LEU A 55 5.49 -2.89 8.48
N ALA A 56 4.60 -2.02 8.01
CA ALA A 56 3.53 -2.38 7.08
C ALA A 56 4.10 -2.86 5.73
N GLY A 57 5.11 -2.15 5.20
CA GLY A 57 5.80 -2.51 3.96
C GLY A 57 6.55 -3.84 4.07
N PHE A 58 7.21 -4.10 5.20
CA PHE A 58 7.86 -5.38 5.46
C PHE A 58 6.87 -6.55 5.46
N ALA A 59 5.74 -6.40 6.15
CA ALA A 59 4.66 -7.39 6.11
C ALA A 59 4.07 -7.53 4.69
N GLY A 60 3.94 -6.43 3.94
CA GLY A 60 3.45 -6.44 2.55
C GLY A 60 4.38 -7.16 1.58
N MET A 61 5.70 -7.02 1.77
CA MET A 61 6.69 -7.77 1.00
C MET A 61 6.56 -9.27 1.24
N ALA A 62 6.33 -9.70 2.48
CA ALA A 62 6.07 -11.11 2.76
C ALA A 62 4.76 -11.59 2.14
N ALA A 63 3.66 -10.87 2.37
CA ALA A 63 2.34 -11.21 1.82
C ALA A 63 2.35 -11.29 0.28
N SER A 64 3.18 -10.51 -0.40
CA SER A 64 3.32 -10.57 -1.87
C SER A 64 3.78 -11.94 -2.40
N GLN A 65 4.43 -12.75 -1.57
CA GLN A 65 4.90 -14.09 -1.93
C GLN A 65 3.86 -15.18 -1.66
N GLU A 66 2.77 -14.80 -1.02
CA GLU A 66 1.68 -15.68 -0.61
C GLU A 66 0.47 -15.52 -1.53
N VAL A 67 0.56 -14.76 -2.63
CA VAL A 67 -0.56 -14.51 -3.55
C VAL A 67 -0.29 -14.99 -4.98
N LYS A 68 -1.35 -15.46 -5.64
CA LYS A 68 -1.37 -15.77 -7.08
C LYS A 68 -2.04 -14.62 -7.83
N ALA A 69 -1.27 -13.98 -8.71
CA ALA A 69 -1.71 -12.82 -9.48
C ALA A 69 -1.44 -13.03 -10.98
N ASP A 70 -2.40 -12.62 -11.83
CA ASP A 70 -2.20 -12.53 -13.27
C ASP A 70 -1.25 -11.38 -13.62
N ARG A 71 -0.94 -11.21 -14.91
CA ARG A 71 0.00 -10.16 -15.36
C ARG A 71 -0.44 -8.77 -14.92
N HIS A 72 -1.73 -8.46 -15.08
CA HIS A 72 -2.30 -7.16 -14.75
C HIS A 72 -2.17 -6.86 -13.25
N SER A 73 -2.64 -7.78 -12.40
CA SER A 73 -2.57 -7.66 -10.95
C SER A 73 -1.13 -7.62 -10.45
N ARG A 74 -0.20 -8.34 -11.09
CA ARG A 74 1.24 -8.27 -10.76
C ARG A 74 1.84 -6.90 -11.08
N ASP A 75 1.41 -6.24 -12.15
CA ASP A 75 1.85 -4.88 -12.47
C ASP A 75 1.28 -3.87 -11.47
N MET A 76 0.03 -4.04 -11.03
CA MET A 76 -0.53 -3.25 -9.93
C MET A 76 0.22 -3.47 -8.61
N MET A 77 0.53 -4.72 -8.25
CA MET A 77 1.32 -5.06 -7.07
C MET A 77 2.69 -4.40 -7.12
N PHE A 78 3.32 -4.37 -8.30
CA PHE A 78 4.60 -3.70 -8.51
C PHE A 78 4.49 -2.19 -8.29
N LEU A 79 3.49 -1.53 -8.91
CA LEU A 79 3.26 -0.10 -8.76
C LEU A 79 2.94 0.28 -7.30
N HIS A 80 2.07 -0.48 -6.65
CA HIS A 80 1.74 -0.33 -5.24
C HIS A 80 2.99 -0.48 -4.36
N GLY A 81 3.75 -1.56 -4.54
CA GLY A 81 4.96 -1.82 -3.76
C GLY A 81 6.03 -0.75 -3.95
N LEU A 82 6.33 -0.37 -5.20
CA LEU A 82 7.32 0.64 -5.53
C LEU A 82 6.93 2.03 -4.99
N GLY A 83 5.65 2.41 -5.15
CA GLY A 83 5.12 3.66 -4.62
C GLY A 83 5.26 3.75 -3.10
N ASN A 84 4.91 2.67 -2.38
CA ASN A 84 5.04 2.63 -0.93
C ASN A 84 6.49 2.63 -0.44
N VAL A 85 7.42 1.98 -1.17
CA VAL A 85 8.87 2.13 -0.88
C VAL A 85 9.29 3.60 -1.00
N GLY A 86 8.84 4.29 -2.04
CA GLY A 86 9.08 5.73 -2.20
C GLY A 86 8.53 6.55 -1.04
N ILE A 87 7.30 6.28 -0.59
CA ILE A 87 6.68 6.96 0.56
C ILE A 87 7.49 6.72 1.84
N VAL A 88 7.89 5.48 2.13
CA VAL A 88 8.64 5.13 3.35
C VAL A 88 10.02 5.80 3.34
N LEU A 89 10.77 5.70 2.24
CA LEU A 89 12.08 6.34 2.12
C LEU A 89 11.97 7.86 2.19
N GLY A 90 10.95 8.44 1.55
CA GLY A 90 10.65 9.87 1.63
C GLY A 90 10.32 10.30 3.05
N ALA A 91 9.50 9.55 3.78
CA ALA A 91 9.16 9.83 5.17
C ALA A 91 10.41 9.79 6.08
N PHE A 92 11.30 8.80 5.92
CA PHE A 92 12.59 8.79 6.62
C PHE A 92 13.47 10.00 6.25
N GLY A 93 13.51 10.38 4.97
CA GLY A 93 14.25 11.55 4.50
C GLY A 93 13.74 12.84 5.14
N VAL A 94 12.41 13.03 5.17
CA VAL A 94 11.79 14.18 5.84
C VAL A 94 12.03 14.12 7.36
N ALA A 95 11.85 12.96 8.00
CA ALA A 95 12.11 12.78 9.43
C ALA A 95 13.55 13.16 9.80
N ALA A 96 14.53 12.69 9.02
CA ALA A 96 15.94 13.02 9.19
C ALA A 96 16.19 14.51 8.98
N TRP A 97 15.66 15.11 7.91
CA TRP A 97 15.79 16.55 7.66
C TRP A 97 15.20 17.40 8.80
N ARG A 98 14.02 17.01 9.32
CA ARG A 98 13.32 17.68 10.41
C ARG A 98 14.05 17.61 11.76
N THR A 99 15.09 16.79 11.90
CA THR A 99 15.93 16.80 13.12
C THR A 99 16.67 18.14 13.28
N GLY A 100 17.16 18.71 12.18
CA GLY A 100 17.89 19.98 12.16
C GLY A 100 17.07 21.20 11.74
N HIS A 101 15.88 21.00 11.15
CA HIS A 101 15.11 22.06 10.52
C HIS A 101 13.73 22.21 11.15
N ARG A 102 13.21 23.44 11.20
CA ARG A 102 11.82 23.72 11.58
C ARG A 102 10.85 23.38 10.44
N SER A 103 9.58 23.23 10.79
CA SER A 103 8.48 23.08 9.85
C SER A 103 8.50 24.26 8.89
N SER A 104 8.24 23.94 7.63
CA SER A 104 8.21 24.92 6.55
C SER A 104 7.12 24.52 5.57
N LEU A 105 6.60 25.48 4.81
CA LEU A 105 5.65 25.17 3.75
C LEU A 105 6.22 24.13 2.78
N PHE A 106 7.52 24.15 2.51
CA PHE A 106 8.19 23.15 1.67
C PHE A 106 8.06 21.73 2.24
N SER A 107 8.40 21.50 3.51
CA SER A 107 8.25 20.17 4.13
C SER A 107 6.79 19.71 4.15
N SER A 108 5.87 20.65 4.38
CA SER A 108 4.44 20.37 4.37
C SER A 108 3.92 20.02 2.97
N PHE A 109 4.40 20.68 1.90
CA PHE A 109 4.04 20.32 0.52
C PHE A 109 4.61 18.97 0.09
N VAL A 110 5.85 18.64 0.48
CA VAL A 110 6.41 17.30 0.28
C VAL A 110 5.53 16.26 0.99
N GLY A 111 5.11 16.54 2.23
CA GLY A 111 4.20 15.69 2.97
C GLY A 111 2.83 15.53 2.31
N LEU A 112 2.25 16.61 1.77
CA LEU A 112 0.99 16.56 1.03
C LEU A 112 1.11 15.71 -0.24
N GLY A 113 2.24 15.82 -0.96
CA GLY A 113 2.54 14.96 -2.10
C GLY A 113 2.65 13.48 -1.71
N ALA A 114 3.30 13.18 -0.58
CA ALA A 114 3.36 11.83 -0.03
C ALA A 114 1.97 11.31 0.37
N PHE A 115 1.11 12.14 0.95
CA PHE A 115 -0.27 11.78 1.27
C PHE A 115 -1.09 11.48 0.00
N ALA A 116 -0.98 12.30 -1.04
CA ALA A 116 -1.64 12.06 -2.32
C ALA A 116 -1.16 10.74 -2.95
N MET A 117 0.15 10.47 -2.91
CA MET A 117 0.72 9.21 -3.38
C MET A 117 0.21 8.02 -2.54
N ALA A 118 0.10 8.16 -1.22
CA ALA A 118 -0.43 7.11 -0.35
C ALA A 118 -1.92 6.83 -0.59
N ALA A 119 -2.71 7.87 -0.90
CA ALA A 119 -4.10 7.69 -1.30
C ALA A 119 -4.20 6.91 -2.63
N TYR A 120 -3.35 7.24 -3.60
CA TYR A 120 -3.27 6.52 -4.87
C TYR A 120 -2.83 5.05 -4.69
N THR A 121 -1.76 4.79 -3.94
CA THR A 121 -1.31 3.41 -3.69
C THR A 121 -2.32 2.64 -2.84
N GLY A 122 -3.01 3.29 -1.91
CA GLY A 122 -4.13 2.73 -1.16
C GLY A 122 -5.29 2.32 -2.08
N TRP A 123 -5.63 3.16 -3.06
CA TRP A 123 -6.61 2.83 -4.11
C TRP A 123 -6.17 1.61 -4.92
N LEU A 124 -4.92 1.54 -5.40
CA LEU A 124 -4.38 0.35 -6.07
C LEU A 124 -4.49 -0.90 -5.19
N GLY A 125 -4.20 -0.77 -3.89
CA GLY A 125 -4.36 -1.84 -2.91
C GLY A 125 -5.79 -2.36 -2.83
N GLY A 126 -6.75 -1.44 -2.74
CA GLY A 126 -8.18 -1.77 -2.74
C GLY A 126 -8.61 -2.45 -4.04
N GLU A 127 -8.22 -1.92 -5.20
CA GLU A 127 -8.57 -2.47 -6.51
C GLU A 127 -8.04 -3.91 -6.68
N MET A 128 -6.80 -4.17 -6.26
CA MET A 128 -6.23 -5.53 -6.25
C MET A 128 -7.08 -6.51 -5.43
N VAL A 129 -7.53 -6.09 -4.26
CA VAL A 129 -8.31 -6.95 -3.35
C VAL A 129 -9.75 -7.12 -3.84
N TYR A 130 -10.45 -6.02 -4.10
CA TYR A 130 -11.90 -6.01 -4.34
C TYR A 130 -12.26 -6.37 -5.79
N THR A 131 -11.45 -5.97 -6.77
CA THR A 131 -11.74 -6.25 -8.19
C THR A 131 -11.05 -7.53 -8.65
N HIS A 132 -9.79 -7.73 -8.26
CA HIS A 132 -8.97 -8.85 -8.77
C HIS A 132 -8.85 -10.03 -7.80
N GLY A 133 -9.33 -9.89 -6.56
CA GLY A 133 -9.33 -10.95 -5.55
C GLY A 133 -7.93 -11.32 -5.05
N VAL A 134 -6.94 -10.43 -5.19
CA VAL A 134 -5.57 -10.67 -4.71
C VAL A 134 -5.59 -10.81 -3.18
N GLY A 135 -5.01 -11.89 -2.67
CA GLY A 135 -4.97 -12.20 -1.23
C GLY A 135 -6.26 -12.79 -0.66
N VAL A 136 -7.36 -12.79 -1.42
CA VAL A 136 -8.63 -13.41 -1.01
C VAL A 136 -8.73 -14.85 -1.51
N LYS A 137 -8.18 -15.14 -2.69
CA LYS A 137 -8.20 -16.49 -3.27
C LYS A 137 -7.51 -17.51 -2.37
N GLU A 138 -6.47 -17.09 -1.65
CA GLU A 138 -5.72 -17.95 -0.75
C GLU A 138 -6.48 -18.28 0.53
N LEU A 139 -7.43 -17.44 0.96
CA LEU A 139 -8.36 -17.76 2.05
C LEU A 139 -9.31 -18.92 1.71
N THR A 140 -9.44 -19.27 0.42
CA THR A 140 -10.21 -20.45 -0.01
C THR A 140 -9.39 -21.75 0.00
N MET A 141 -8.06 -21.66 0.21
CA MET A 141 -7.21 -22.83 0.44
C MET A 141 -7.53 -23.48 1.78
N LYS A 142 -7.40 -24.80 1.87
CA LYS A 142 -7.78 -25.58 3.06
C LYS A 142 -6.57 -26.17 3.77
N GLY A 143 -6.59 -26.08 5.11
CA GLY A 143 -5.73 -26.85 6.01
C GLY A 143 -4.23 -26.71 5.72
N GLU A 144 -3.60 -27.83 5.36
CA GLU A 144 -2.15 -27.95 5.24
C GLU A 144 -1.53 -27.06 4.15
N GLU A 145 -2.22 -26.85 3.02
CA GLU A 145 -1.73 -25.96 1.95
C GLU A 145 -1.66 -24.50 2.42
N LEU A 146 -2.68 -24.07 3.18
CA LEU A 146 -2.70 -22.73 3.76
C LEU A 146 -1.67 -22.59 4.89
N ASP A 147 -1.44 -23.63 5.69
CA ASP A 147 -0.41 -23.62 6.75
C ASP A 147 1.02 -23.57 6.18
N GLN A 148 1.26 -24.23 5.04
CA GLN A 148 2.55 -24.19 4.35
C GLN A 148 2.80 -22.83 3.67
N LEU A 149 1.74 -22.22 3.13
CA LEU A 149 1.81 -20.91 2.47
C LEU A 149 1.93 -19.78 3.49
N SER A 150 1.05 -19.79 4.51
CA SER A 150 0.89 -18.74 5.50
C SER A 150 0.63 -19.32 6.90
N PRO A 151 1.68 -19.69 7.65
CA PRO A 151 1.53 -20.29 8.96
C PRO A 151 0.84 -19.33 9.95
N SER A 152 0.25 -19.88 11.02
CA SER A 152 -0.23 -19.08 12.15
C SER A 152 0.89 -18.19 12.70
N LEU A 153 0.57 -16.93 13.00
CA LEU A 153 1.51 -15.94 13.54
C LEU A 153 2.08 -16.37 14.91
N ALA A 154 1.31 -17.14 15.68
CA ALA A 154 1.75 -17.70 16.96
C ALA A 154 2.70 -18.90 16.80
N SER A 155 2.89 -19.41 15.58
CA SER A 155 3.77 -20.55 15.32
C SER A 155 5.25 -20.18 15.45
N ARG A 156 6.07 -21.14 15.87
CA ARG A 156 7.55 -20.97 15.93
C ARG A 156 8.18 -20.69 14.55
N GLN A 157 7.48 -21.02 13.48
CA GLN A 157 7.97 -20.85 12.11
C GLN A 157 7.67 -19.46 11.55
N ALA A 158 6.70 -18.74 12.13
CA ALA A 158 6.24 -17.46 11.60
C ALA A 158 7.34 -16.40 11.44
N PRO A 159 8.25 -16.15 12.42
CA PRO A 159 9.28 -15.12 12.25
C PRO A 159 10.24 -15.43 11.10
N ALA A 160 10.68 -16.69 11.00
CA ALA A 160 11.58 -17.12 9.94
C ALA A 160 10.91 -17.09 8.56
N ARG A 161 9.61 -17.45 8.50
CA ARG A 161 8.82 -17.41 7.27
C ARG A 161 8.60 -15.98 6.80
N LEU A 162 8.12 -15.11 7.68
CA LEU A 162 7.91 -13.70 7.42
C LEU A 162 9.19 -13.03 6.88
N LEU A 163 10.34 -13.27 7.52
CA LEU A 163 11.62 -12.72 7.06
C LEU A 163 12.02 -13.26 5.68
N ARG A 164 11.94 -14.58 5.48
CA ARG A 164 12.29 -15.22 4.21
C ARG A 164 11.44 -14.65 3.06
N ASP A 165 10.14 -14.54 3.27
CA ASP A 165 9.22 -14.10 2.23
C ASP A 165 9.32 -12.59 2.01
N ALA A 166 9.57 -11.79 3.04
CA ALA A 166 9.89 -10.37 2.87
C ALA A 166 11.16 -10.15 2.02
N VAL A 167 12.22 -10.95 2.23
CA VAL A 167 13.44 -10.88 1.42
C VAL A 167 13.17 -11.28 -0.03
N LYS A 168 12.38 -12.33 -0.26
CA LYS A 168 11.98 -12.74 -1.61
C LYS A 168 11.13 -11.67 -2.31
N GLY A 169 10.17 -11.09 -1.60
CA GLY A 169 9.33 -10.00 -2.09
C GLY A 169 10.14 -8.77 -2.48
N LEU A 170 11.11 -8.39 -1.66
CA LEU A 170 12.06 -7.33 -2.00
C LEU A 170 12.89 -7.68 -3.25
N GLY A 171 13.41 -8.90 -3.33
CA GLY A 171 14.14 -9.37 -4.51
C GLY A 171 13.30 -9.34 -5.79
N TRP A 172 12.03 -9.75 -5.70
CA TRP A 172 11.07 -9.65 -6.79
C TRP A 172 10.84 -8.19 -7.21
N LEU A 173 10.58 -7.30 -6.26
CA LEU A 173 10.32 -5.89 -6.54
C LEU A 173 11.52 -5.22 -7.24
N LEU A 174 12.73 -5.46 -6.73
CA LEU A 174 13.96 -4.92 -7.32
C LEU A 174 14.24 -5.51 -8.70
N GLY A 175 14.01 -6.81 -8.88
CA GLY A 175 14.13 -7.48 -10.17
C GLY A 175 13.17 -6.90 -11.21
N ARG A 176 11.90 -6.73 -10.82
CA ARG A 176 10.86 -6.13 -11.67
C ARG A 176 11.16 -4.67 -12.00
N ALA A 177 11.60 -3.87 -11.02
CA ALA A 177 12.03 -2.50 -11.23
C ALA A 177 13.14 -2.41 -12.27
N ARG A 178 14.18 -3.26 -12.14
CA ARG A 178 15.27 -3.33 -13.11
C ARG A 178 14.77 -3.68 -14.52
N GLN A 179 13.86 -4.62 -14.65
CA GLN A 179 13.31 -5.04 -15.96
C GLN A 179 12.51 -3.90 -16.61
N VAL A 180 11.66 -3.22 -15.84
CA VAL A 180 10.86 -2.08 -16.31
C VAL A 180 11.73 -0.89 -16.69
N PHE A 181 12.64 -0.46 -15.81
CA PHE A 181 13.51 0.70 -16.07
C PHE A 181 14.57 0.45 -17.15
N SER A 182 14.92 -0.80 -17.44
CA SER A 182 15.77 -1.15 -18.58
C SER A 182 15.01 -1.30 -19.89
N GLY A 183 13.69 -1.11 -19.90
CA GLY A 183 12.83 -1.27 -21.07
C GLY A 183 12.65 -2.71 -21.55
N ARG A 184 13.09 -3.71 -20.76
CA ARG A 184 12.97 -5.14 -21.12
C ARG A 184 11.55 -5.65 -21.01
N GLU A 185 10.77 -5.07 -20.09
CA GLU A 185 9.35 -5.35 -19.94
C GLU A 185 8.59 -4.04 -19.80
N GLN A 186 7.42 -3.98 -20.42
CA GLN A 186 6.50 -2.86 -20.27
C GLN A 186 5.43 -3.21 -19.23
N LEU A 187 5.03 -2.21 -18.46
CA LEU A 187 3.87 -2.32 -17.59
C LEU A 187 2.60 -2.29 -18.42
N ASP A 188 1.59 -3.04 -18.01
CA ASP A 188 0.23 -2.84 -18.48
C ASP A 188 -0.25 -1.42 -18.16
N PRO A 189 -0.59 -0.57 -19.15
CA PRO A 189 -1.09 0.78 -18.90
C PRO A 189 -2.37 0.79 -18.06
N SER A 190 -3.18 -0.27 -18.16
CA SER A 190 -4.41 -0.37 -17.38
C SER A 190 -4.14 -0.62 -15.89
N ALA A 191 -2.98 -1.16 -15.52
CA ALA A 191 -2.59 -1.37 -14.12
C ALA A 191 -2.35 -0.05 -13.35
N PHE A 192 -2.27 1.08 -14.04
CA PHE A 192 -2.26 2.42 -13.41
C PHE A 192 -3.67 2.89 -13.02
N GLY A 193 -4.72 2.19 -13.43
CA GLY A 193 -6.11 2.59 -13.16
C GLY A 193 -6.74 3.58 -14.12
N VAL A 194 -5.96 4.10 -15.08
CA VAL A 194 -6.39 5.16 -15.99
C VAL A 194 -7.50 4.68 -16.95
N THR A 195 -7.43 3.43 -17.40
CA THR A 195 -8.37 2.89 -18.41
C THR A 195 -9.76 2.58 -17.83
N ALA A 196 -9.87 2.29 -16.53
CA ALA A 196 -11.17 2.07 -15.88
C ALA A 196 -12.00 3.36 -15.77
N ILE A 197 -11.34 4.53 -15.74
CA ILE A 197 -11.99 5.84 -15.78
C ILE A 197 -12.52 6.11 -17.20
N GLU A 198 -11.74 5.79 -18.23
CA GLU A 198 -12.16 5.94 -19.64
C GLU A 198 -13.36 5.04 -19.99
N GLN A 199 -13.33 3.75 -19.61
CA GLN A 199 -14.47 2.84 -19.84
C GLN A 199 -15.75 3.23 -19.07
N LYS A 200 -15.64 3.90 -17.92
CA LYS A 200 -16.81 4.45 -17.19
C LYS A 200 -17.32 5.78 -17.77
N LEU A 201 -16.51 6.47 -18.57
CA LEU A 201 -16.86 7.71 -19.26
C LEU A 201 -17.40 7.45 -20.67
N GLU A 202 -17.16 6.27 -21.24
CA GLU A 202 -17.87 5.82 -22.44
C GLU A 202 -19.37 5.74 -22.13
N PRO A 203 -20.24 6.38 -22.94
CA PRO A 203 -21.67 6.29 -22.75
C PRO A 203 -22.08 4.83 -22.84
N GLN A 204 -22.58 4.28 -21.73
CA GLN A 204 -23.22 2.97 -21.75
C GLN A 204 -24.29 2.97 -22.84
N PRO A 205 -24.35 1.97 -23.72
CA PRO A 205 -25.46 1.83 -24.64
C PRO A 205 -26.74 1.91 -23.82
N ALA A 206 -27.68 2.76 -24.26
CA ALA A 206 -28.95 2.93 -23.57
C ALA A 206 -29.56 1.55 -23.32
N ALA A 207 -29.87 1.24 -22.07
CA ALA A 207 -30.51 -0.01 -21.70
C ALA A 207 -31.73 -0.20 -22.61
N GLU A 208 -31.82 -1.36 -23.27
CA GLU A 208 -33.01 -1.68 -24.04
C GLU A 208 -34.23 -1.61 -23.10
N PRO A 209 -35.35 -1.00 -23.53
CA PRO A 209 -36.53 -0.88 -22.70
C PRO A 209 -37.15 -2.26 -22.51
N GLY A 210 -36.73 -3.00 -21.48
CA GLY A 210 -37.28 -4.31 -21.17
C GLY A 210 -36.54 -5.16 -20.15
N GLU A 211 -35.26 -4.88 -19.85
CA GLU A 211 -34.50 -5.74 -18.93
C GLU A 211 -34.66 -5.28 -17.48
N SER A 212 -35.52 -5.97 -16.73
CA SER A 212 -35.71 -5.74 -15.30
C SER A 212 -34.42 -6.04 -14.55
N ARG A 213 -33.75 -5.01 -14.05
CA ARG A 213 -32.61 -5.13 -13.12
C ARG A 213 -33.02 -6.00 -11.93
N PRO A 214 -32.28 -7.07 -11.59
CA PRO A 214 -32.56 -7.81 -10.36
C PRO A 214 -32.39 -6.87 -9.16
N GLU A 215 -33.42 -6.75 -8.33
CA GLU A 215 -33.34 -6.05 -7.04
C GLU A 215 -32.28 -6.71 -6.18
N LEU A 216 -31.10 -6.11 -6.09
CA LEU A 216 -30.14 -6.42 -5.04
C LEU A 216 -30.71 -5.86 -3.74
N ARG A 217 -31.36 -6.73 -2.96
CA ARG A 217 -31.77 -6.40 -1.59
C ARG A 217 -30.53 -6.37 -0.70
N PRO A 218 -30.20 -5.25 -0.05
CA PRO A 218 -29.21 -5.25 1.01
C PRO A 218 -29.73 -6.13 2.17
N VAL A 219 -28.81 -6.90 2.75
CA VAL A 219 -29.04 -7.67 3.97
C VAL A 219 -28.81 -6.77 5.18
#